data_AF-A0A3D3NL76-F1
#
_entry.id   AF-A0A3D3NL76-F1
#
_cell.length_a   1.000
_cell.length_b   1.000
_cell.length_c   1.000
_cell.angle_alpha   90.00
_cell.angle_beta   90.00
_cell.angle_gamma   90.00
#
_symmetry.space_group_name_H-M   'P 1'
#
loop_
_entity.id
_entity.type
_entity.pdbx_description
1 polymer ?
#
loop_
_entity_poly.entity_id
_entity_poly.type
_entity_poly.pdbx_seq_one_letter_code
_entity_poly.pdbx_strand_id
1 'polypeptide(L)'
;GFSGCNQFFGGYTIDGERIRFAPLAGTMMACSPPAMALEKAVQGALAGTVRYAIDGDRLTLTPAAGAALAFQAEPAPTLAGVVWHVTGFNNGRDAVVGPLTGTDLTLSFGDGMVRG
;
A
#
# COMPACT_ATOMS: atom_id res chain seq x y z
N GLY A 1 -6.02 -3.00 5.36
CA GLY A 1 -4.86 -3.75 4.85
C GLY A 1 -5.32 -4.94 4.04
N PHE A 2 -4.39 -5.66 3.42
CA PHE A 2 -4.65 -6.90 2.67
C PHE A 2 -3.75 -8.02 3.22
N SER A 3 -4.33 -9.16 3.57
CA SER A 3 -3.63 -10.28 4.23
C SER A 3 -3.16 -11.37 3.27
N GLY A 4 -3.22 -11.12 1.96
CA GLY A 4 -2.85 -12.10 0.91
C GLY A 4 -4.06 -12.77 0.24
N CYS A 5 -5.21 -12.80 0.90
CA CYS A 5 -6.47 -13.27 0.31
C CYS A 5 -7.62 -12.28 0.53
N ASN A 6 -7.81 -11.79 1.75
CA ASN A 6 -8.87 -10.87 2.10
C ASN A 6 -8.36 -9.49 2.49
N GLN A 7 -9.26 -8.51 2.38
CA GLN A 7 -9.07 -7.22 3.00
C GLN A 7 -9.39 -7.34 4.49
N PHE A 8 -8.68 -6.58 5.32
CA PHE A 8 -8.92 -6.47 6.75
C PHE A 8 -8.82 -5.02 7.24
N PHE A 9 -9.52 -4.72 8.33
CA PHE A 9 -9.52 -3.41 8.97
C PHE A 9 -9.88 -3.55 10.45
N GLY A 10 -9.51 -2.56 11.27
CA GLY A 10 -9.81 -2.53 12.69
C GLY A 10 -9.09 -1.39 13.40
N GLY A 11 -9.48 -1.14 14.64
CA GLY A 11 -8.82 -0.14 15.49
C GLY A 11 -7.50 -0.64 16.06
N TYR A 12 -6.64 0.29 16.45
CA TYR A 12 -5.43 0.01 17.21
C TYR A 12 -5.16 1.12 18.22
N THR A 13 -4.39 0.81 19.25
CA THR A 13 -3.80 1.79 20.16
C THR A 13 -2.29 1.57 20.26
N ILE A 14 -1.54 2.65 20.51
CA ILE A 14 -0.09 2.60 20.70
C ILE A 14 0.21 2.99 22.16
N ASP A 15 1.04 2.19 22.81
CA ASP A 15 1.54 2.42 24.16
C ASP A 15 3.05 2.13 24.21
N GLY A 16 3.86 3.19 24.20
CA GLY A 16 5.31 3.10 24.03
C GLY A 16 5.67 2.33 22.75
N GLU A 17 6.43 1.25 22.89
CA GLU A 17 6.89 0.40 21.78
C GLU A 17 5.90 -0.76 21.46
N ARG A 18 4.67 -0.68 21.94
CA ARG A 18 3.64 -1.71 21.72
C ARG A 18 2.46 -1.16 20.96
N ILE A 19 1.95 -1.97 20.04
CA ILE A 19 0.68 -1.74 19.36
C ILE A 19 -0.29 -2.80 19.85
N ARG A 20 -1.47 -2.38 20.30
CA ARG A 20 -2.59 -3.27 20.59
C ARG A 20 -3.64 -3.12 19.51
N PHE A 21 -3.89 -4.20 18.77
CA PHE A 21 -4.97 -4.27 17.81
C PHE A 21 -6.27 -4.64 18.51
N ALA A 22 -7.35 -3.92 18.17
CA ALA A 22 -8.71 -4.35 18.45
C ALA A 22 -9.06 -5.53 17.53
N PRO A 23 -10.18 -6.25 17.78
CA PRO A 23 -10.63 -7.29 16.86
C PRO A 23 -10.69 -6.76 15.41
N LEU A 24 -9.99 -7.46 14.51
CA LEU A 24 -9.95 -7.11 13.09
C LEU A 24 -11.16 -7.74 12.38
N ALA A 25 -11.81 -6.96 11.53
CA ALA A 25 -12.83 -7.44 10.61
C ALA A 25 -12.23 -7.55 9.19
N GLY A 26 -12.87 -8.34 8.32
CA GLY A 26 -12.40 -8.52 6.95
C GLY A 26 -13.41 -9.21 6.04
N THR A 27 -13.05 -9.36 4.76
CA THR A 27 -13.84 -10.11 3.77
C THR A 27 -13.64 -11.62 3.93
N MET A 28 -14.48 -12.44 3.28
CA MET A 28 -14.44 -13.91 3.35
C MET A 28 -14.38 -14.56 1.95
N MET A 29 -13.45 -14.09 1.12
CA MET A 29 -13.12 -14.71 -0.17
C MET A 29 -12.32 -15.99 0.03
N ALA A 30 -12.55 -16.97 -0.83
CA ALA A 30 -11.74 -18.16 -0.93
C ALA A 30 -10.64 -17.96 -1.98
N CYS A 31 -9.38 -18.14 -1.58
CA CYS A 31 -8.21 -18.07 -2.46
C CYS A 31 -7.49 -19.42 -2.53
N SER A 32 -6.33 -19.46 -3.17
CA SER A 32 -5.48 -20.65 -3.17
C SER A 32 -5.03 -21.02 -1.74
N PRO A 33 -4.73 -22.31 -1.47
CA PRO A 33 -4.29 -22.74 -0.14
C PRO A 33 -3.09 -21.96 0.43
N PRO A 34 -2.04 -21.62 -0.37
CA PRO A 34 -0.94 -20.80 0.12
C PRO A 34 -1.36 -19.38 0.55
N ALA A 35 -2.25 -18.73 -0.22
CA ALA A 35 -2.72 -17.39 0.10
C ALA A 35 -3.56 -17.37 1.39
N MET A 36 -4.42 -18.37 1.59
CA MET A 36 -5.19 -18.51 2.83
C MET A 36 -4.30 -18.84 4.04
N ALA A 37 -3.22 -19.62 3.85
CA ALA A 37 -2.25 -19.89 4.91
C ALA A 37 -1.49 -18.62 5.33
N LEU A 38 -1.07 -17.80 4.36
CA LEU A 38 -0.48 -16.49 4.61
C LEU A 38 -1.43 -15.58 5.38
N GLU A 39 -2.70 -15.53 4.95
CA GLU A 39 -3.71 -14.73 5.64
C GLU A 39 -3.87 -15.10 7.11
N LYS A 40 -3.96 -16.40 7.41
CA LYS A 40 -4.04 -16.88 8.80
C LYS A 40 -2.81 -16.50 9.61
N ALA A 41 -1.62 -16.59 9.02
CA ALA A 41 -0.38 -16.19 9.69
C ALA A 41 -0.35 -14.68 10.00
N VAL A 42 -0.75 -13.85 9.03
CA VAL A 42 -0.83 -12.39 9.23
C VAL A 42 -1.87 -12.04 10.29
N GLN A 43 -3.09 -12.57 10.20
CA GLN A 43 -4.14 -12.32 11.20
C GLN A 43 -3.74 -12.81 12.60
N GLY A 44 -3.08 -13.96 12.68
CA GLY A 44 -2.56 -14.50 13.95
C GLY A 44 -1.48 -13.61 14.56
N ALA A 45 -0.53 -13.10 13.75
CA ALA A 45 0.49 -12.18 14.22
C ALA A 45 -0.08 -10.82 14.65
N LEU A 46 -1.16 -10.36 14.03
CA LEU A 46 -1.85 -9.12 14.40
C LEU A 46 -2.88 -9.31 15.51
N ALA A 47 -3.06 -10.52 16.04
CA ALA A 47 -4.01 -10.79 17.11
C ALA A 47 -3.47 -10.27 18.45
N GLY A 48 -4.05 -9.17 18.94
CA GLY A 48 -3.76 -8.64 20.27
C GLY A 48 -2.61 -7.63 20.28
N THR A 49 -1.60 -7.85 21.14
CA THR A 49 -0.51 -6.88 21.35
C THR A 49 0.78 -7.35 20.72
N VAL A 50 1.39 -6.49 19.91
CA VAL A 50 2.71 -6.70 19.28
C VAL A 50 3.68 -5.63 19.74
N ARG A 51 4.98 -5.96 19.75
CA ARG A 51 6.03 -4.94 19.81
C ARG A 51 6.33 -4.47 18.40
N TYR A 52 6.63 -3.19 18.23
CA TYR A 52 7.09 -2.67 16.95
C TYR A 52 8.49 -2.07 17.09
N ALA A 53 9.26 -2.15 16.00
CA ALA A 53 10.51 -1.45 15.83
C ALA A 53 10.56 -0.85 14.42
N ILE A 54 11.05 0.38 14.31
CA ILE A 54 11.28 1.06 13.04
C ILE A 54 12.77 1.33 12.92
N ASP A 55 13.37 0.87 11.83
CA ASP A 55 14.76 1.11 11.47
C ASP A 55 14.81 1.58 10.02
N GLY A 56 15.15 2.86 9.81
CA GLY A 56 15.06 3.51 8.51
C GLY A 56 13.64 3.42 7.94
N ASP A 57 13.52 2.74 6.79
CA ASP A 57 12.27 2.50 6.08
C ASP A 57 11.66 1.11 6.35
N ARG A 58 12.18 0.39 7.35
CA ARG A 58 11.69 -0.94 7.72
C ARG A 58 10.91 -0.92 9.04
N LEU A 59 9.67 -1.39 8.99
CA LEU A 59 8.84 -1.67 10.17
C LEU A 59 8.89 -3.16 10.47
N THR A 60 9.20 -3.54 11.72
CA THR A 60 9.07 -4.92 12.19
C THR A 60 8.02 -4.99 13.30
N LEU A 61 7.05 -5.89 13.16
CA LEU A 61 6.06 -6.22 14.17
C LEU A 61 6.35 -7.60 14.75
N THR A 62 6.64 -7.66 16.05
CA THR A 62 6.96 -8.89 16.76
C THR A 62 5.79 -9.27 17.67
N PRO A 63 5.00 -10.29 17.32
CA PRO A 63 3.93 -10.78 18.19
C PRO A 63 4.49 -11.53 19.40
N ALA A 64 3.64 -11.79 20.39
CA ALA A 64 4.01 -12.62 21.54
C ALA A 64 4.25 -14.09 21.16
N ALA A 65 3.62 -14.57 20.09
CA ALA A 65 3.79 -15.91 19.54
C ALA A 65 3.64 -15.86 18.00
N GLY A 66 4.37 -16.74 17.32
CA GLY A 66 4.41 -16.78 15.85
C GLY A 66 5.57 -15.99 15.25
N ALA A 67 5.57 -15.88 13.93
CA ALA A 67 6.61 -15.19 13.18
C ALA A 67 6.43 -13.67 13.23
N ALA A 68 7.55 -12.94 13.24
CA ALA A 68 7.53 -11.49 13.08
C ALA A 68 7.12 -11.12 11.64
N LEU A 69 6.42 -9.99 11.51
CA LEU A 69 6.08 -9.40 10.22
C LEU A 69 7.04 -8.24 9.95
N ALA A 70 7.74 -8.27 8.82
CA ALA A 70 8.59 -7.19 8.36
C ALA A 70 7.94 -6.49 7.17
N PHE A 71 7.89 -5.17 7.21
CA PHE A 71 7.31 -4.31 6.18
C PHE A 71 8.37 -3.31 5.72
N GLN A 72 8.37 -3.06 4.42
CA GLN A 72 9.11 -1.95 3.82
C GLN A 72 8.15 -0.79 3.63
N ALA A 73 8.56 0.42 3.97
CA ALA A 73 7.81 1.61 3.62
C ALA A 73 7.73 1.71 2.09
N GLU A 74 6.51 1.92 1.59
CA GLU A 74 6.33 2.22 0.17
C GLU A 74 6.92 3.60 -0.13
N PRO A 75 7.78 3.74 -1.16
CA PRO A 75 8.31 5.04 -1.54
C PRO A 75 7.18 6.02 -1.82
N ALA A 76 7.34 7.27 -1.39
CA ALA A 76 6.39 8.30 -1.75
C ALA A 76 6.29 8.38 -3.28
N PRO A 77 5.08 8.43 -3.87
CA PRO A 77 4.94 8.60 -5.30
C PRO A 77 5.59 9.93 -5.71
N THR A 78 6.50 9.90 -6.67
CA THR A 78 7.19 11.08 -7.17
C THR A 78 6.66 11.47 -8.54
N LEU A 79 6.27 12.73 -8.72
CA LEU A 79 6.01 13.28 -10.05
C LEU A 79 7.32 13.53 -10.81
N ALA A 80 8.35 13.97 -10.09
CA ALA A 80 9.64 14.31 -10.66
C ALA A 80 10.48 13.07 -10.95
N GLY A 81 11.39 13.19 -11.92
CA GLY A 81 12.37 12.15 -12.25
C GLY A 81 11.83 11.00 -13.11
N VAL A 82 10.60 11.11 -13.61
CA VAL A 82 9.99 10.14 -14.54
C VAL A 82 9.30 10.86 -15.70
N VAL A 83 9.14 10.14 -16.81
CA VAL A 83 8.35 10.57 -17.97
C VAL A 83 6.97 9.94 -17.87
N TRP A 84 5.94 10.79 -17.83
CA TRP A 84 4.54 10.40 -17.77
C TRP A 84 3.95 10.37 -19.18
N HIS A 85 3.33 9.25 -19.56
CA HIS A 85 2.53 9.17 -20.78
C HIS A 85 1.10 9.64 -20.50
N VAL A 86 0.64 10.65 -21.24
CA VAL A 86 -0.71 11.19 -21.10
C VAL A 86 -1.71 10.22 -21.71
N THR A 87 -2.63 9.70 -20.90
CA THR A 87 -3.71 8.82 -21.36
C THR A 87 -5.01 9.56 -21.61
N GLY A 88 -5.14 10.79 -21.11
CA GLY A 88 -6.25 11.68 -21.41
C GLY A 88 -6.02 13.10 -20.87
N PHE A 89 -6.69 14.07 -21.51
CA PHE A 89 -6.64 15.48 -21.15
C PHE A 89 -8.01 16.12 -21.37
N ASN A 90 -8.28 17.23 -20.68
CA ASN A 90 -9.47 18.03 -20.92
C ASN A 90 -9.18 19.05 -22.04
N ASN A 91 -9.93 18.98 -23.14
CA ASN A 91 -9.73 19.85 -24.31
C ASN A 91 -10.51 21.18 -24.24
N GLY A 92 -11.20 21.46 -23.13
CA GLY A 92 -11.99 22.67 -22.91
C GLY A 92 -13.32 22.74 -23.68
N ARG A 93 -13.69 21.68 -24.42
CA ARG A 93 -14.94 21.59 -25.19
C ARG A 93 -15.78 20.40 -24.76
N ASP A 94 -15.11 19.27 -24.51
CA ASP A 94 -15.68 18.00 -24.13
C ASP A 94 -15.23 17.60 -22.71
N ALA A 95 -15.54 16.36 -22.31
CA ALA A 95 -14.95 15.74 -21.12
C ALA A 95 -13.46 15.36 -21.34
N VAL A 96 -12.90 14.50 -20.48
CA VAL A 96 -11.56 13.94 -20.69
C VAL A 96 -11.53 13.16 -22.00
N VAL A 97 -10.66 13.58 -22.93
CA VAL A 97 -10.42 12.93 -24.22
C VAL A 97 -9.02 12.31 -24.25
N GLY A 98 -8.88 11.19 -24.95
CA GLY A 98 -7.58 10.54 -25.15
C GLY A 98 -6.72 11.25 -26.21
N PRO A 99 -5.39 11.01 -26.23
CA PRO A 99 -4.53 11.40 -27.34
C PRO A 99 -4.98 10.79 -28.67
N LEU A 100 -4.56 11.40 -29.77
CA LEU A 100 -4.77 10.84 -31.10
C LEU A 100 -3.99 9.52 -31.25
N THR A 101 -4.59 8.51 -31.87
CA THR A 101 -3.91 7.26 -32.19
C THR A 101 -2.62 7.53 -32.96
N GLY A 102 -1.50 6.98 -32.46
CA GLY A 102 -0.18 7.19 -33.05
C GLY A 102 0.54 8.45 -32.57
N THR A 103 -0.05 9.22 -31.64
CA THR A 103 0.66 10.29 -30.92
C THR A 103 1.09 9.82 -29.55
N ASP A 104 2.29 10.23 -29.15
CA ASP A 104 2.80 10.00 -27.80
C ASP A 104 2.98 11.35 -27.11
N LEU A 105 2.11 11.64 -26.16
CA LEU A 105 2.14 12.87 -25.38
C LEU A 105 2.80 12.57 -24.05
N THR A 106 3.88 13.28 -23.76
CA THR A 106 4.67 13.08 -22.54
C THR A 106 4.69 14.30 -21.65
N LEU A 107 4.83 14.10 -20.35
CA LEU A 107 5.10 15.15 -19.37
C LEU A 107 6.24 14.71 -18.45
N SER A 108 7.10 15.64 -18.09
CA SER A 108 8.16 15.46 -17.09
C SER A 108 8.16 16.64 -16.12
N PHE A 109 8.43 16.35 -14.86
CA PHE A 109 8.52 17.33 -13.78
C PHE A 109 9.95 17.38 -13.25
N GLY A 110 10.50 18.59 -13.06
CA GLY A 110 11.86 18.76 -12.55
C GLY A 110 12.21 20.23 -12.33
N ASP A 111 13.00 20.52 -11.31
CA ASP A 111 13.46 21.88 -10.97
C ASP A 111 12.33 22.91 -10.83
N GLY A 112 11.18 22.47 -10.30
CA GLY A 112 9.98 23.31 -10.19
C GLY A 112 9.27 23.61 -11.51
N MET A 113 9.68 22.98 -12.61
CA MET A 113 9.10 23.13 -13.95
C MET A 113 8.38 21.86 -14.42
N VAL A 114 7.46 22.05 -15.35
CA VAL A 114 6.83 20.99 -16.15
C VAL A 114 7.28 21.14 -17.60
N ARG A 115 7.66 20.04 -18.24
CA ARG A 115 8.07 19.99 -19.65
C ARG A 115 7.32 18.85 -20.34
N GLY A 116 7.05 18.98 -21.64
CA GLY A 116 6.40 17.97 -22.46
C GLY A 116 6.85 18.04 -23.90
#